data_AF-A0A951ZHQ7-F1
#
_entry.id   AF-A0A951ZHQ7-F1
#
_cell.length_a   1.000
_cell.length_b   1.000
_cell.length_c   1.000
_cell.angle_alpha   90.00
_cell.angle_beta   90.00
_cell.angle_gamma   90.00
#
_symmetry.space_group_name_H-M   'P 1'
#
loop_
_entity.id
_entity.type
_entity.pdbx_description
1 polymer ?
#
loop_
_entity_poly.entity_id
_entity_poly.type
_entity_poly.pdbx_seq_one_letter_code
_entity_poly.pdbx_strand_id
1 'polypeptide(L)' 'MAVLWDLLDDELDDAMAERVREHLDVCQGCRGHHDFNKMFLERLAAARVVEATPRELRERLLRLRAEVV' A
#
# COMPACT_ATOMS: atom_id res chain seq x y z
N MET A 1 17.01 -1.95 4.36
CA MET A 1 15.75 -2.71 4.58
C MET A 1 14.61 -1.81 5.03
N ALA A 2 14.80 -0.87 5.99
CA ALA A 2 13.75 0.07 6.41
C ALA A 2 13.13 0.86 5.24
N VAL A 3 13.96 1.46 4.38
CA VAL A 3 13.51 2.25 3.21
C VAL A 3 12.48 1.57 2.29
N LEU A 4 12.52 0.24 2.15
CA LEU A 4 11.51 -0.46 1.31
C LEU A 4 10.15 -0.57 2.01
N TRP A 5 10.13 -0.58 3.34
CA TRP A 5 8.91 -0.48 4.13
C TRP A 5 8.38 0.94 4.11
N ASP A 6 9.25 1.93 4.34
CA ASP A 6 8.90 3.34 4.27
C ASP A 6 8.30 3.71 2.89
N LEU A 7 8.80 3.09 1.80
CA LEU A 7 8.20 3.22 0.46
C LEU A 7 6.80 2.60 0.36
N LEU A 8 6.57 1.45 1.00
CA LEU A 8 5.27 0.76 0.98
C LEU A 8 4.23 1.44 1.87
N ASP A 9 4.68 2.13 2.92
CA ASP A 9 3.85 2.85 3.88
C ASP A 9 3.61 4.32 3.46
N ASP A 10 4.09 4.74 2.28
CA ASP A 10 4.03 6.12 1.76
C ASP A 10 4.67 7.16 2.71
N GLU A 11 5.72 6.77 3.44
CA GLU A 11 6.43 7.63 4.41
C GLU A 11 7.66 8.34 3.82
N LEU A 12 8.02 8.03 2.57
CA LEU A 12 9.09 8.70 1.85
C LEU A 12 8.60 10.00 1.20
N ASP A 13 9.46 11.02 1.15
CA ASP A 13 9.24 12.16 0.27
C ASP A 13 9.26 11.73 -1.21
N ASP A 14 8.60 12.51 -2.07
CA ASP A 14 8.45 12.19 -3.51
C ASP A 14 9.79 11.94 -4.22
N ALA A 15 10.82 12.72 -3.87
CA ALA A 15 12.13 12.63 -4.49
C ALA A 15 12.89 11.37 -4.07
N MET A 16 12.74 10.93 -2.82
CA MET A 16 13.30 9.67 -2.33
C MET A 16 12.52 8.48 -2.87
N ALA A 17 11.18 8.55 -2.86
CA ALA A 17 10.33 7.50 -3.41
C ALA A 17 10.69 7.19 -4.87
N GLU A 18 10.88 8.24 -5.68
CA GLU A 18 11.25 8.07 -7.08
C GLU A 18 12.62 7.42 -7.26
N ARG A 19 13.64 7.87 -6.52
CA ARG A 19 14.98 7.26 -6.56
C ARG A 19 14.96 5.78 -6.17
N VAL A 20 14.12 5.41 -5.20
CA VAL A 20 13.99 4.00 -4.81
C VAL A 20 13.30 3.20 -5.92
N ARG A 21 12.26 3.74 -6.58
CA ARG A 21 11.61 3.08 -7.72
C ARG A 21 12.60 2.85 -8.87
N GLU A 22 13.35 3.88 -9.27
CA GLU A 22 14.40 3.77 -10.28
C GLU A 22 15.44 2.69 -9.92
N HIS A 23 15.82 2.61 -8.64
CA HIS A 23 16.74 1.56 -8.18
C HIS A 23 16.15 0.15 -8.30
N LEU A 24 14.86 -0.02 -7.99
CA LEU A 24 14.16 -1.30 -8.08
C LEU A 24 14.03 -1.82 -9.51
N ASP A 25 14.11 -0.95 -10.52
CA ASP A 25 14.09 -1.33 -11.93
C ASP A 25 15.42 -1.96 -12.39
N VAL A 26 16.52 -1.64 -11.72
CA VAL A 26 17.87 -2.10 -12.11
C VAL A 26 18.46 -3.14 -11.15
N CYS A 27 17.98 -3.20 -9.90
CA CYS A 27 18.52 -4.07 -8.86
C CYS A 27 17.56 -5.23 -8.52
N GLN A 28 17.81 -6.42 -9.08
CA GLN A 28 16.99 -7.61 -8.82
C GLN A 28 16.97 -8.04 -7.35
N GLY A 29 18.06 -7.83 -6.61
CA GLY A 29 18.13 -8.17 -5.18
C GLY A 29 17.16 -7.34 -4.35
N CYS A 30 17.23 -6.01 -4.51
CA CYS A 30 16.30 -5.10 -3.83
C CYS A 30 14.85 -5.29 -4.30
N ARG A 31 14.65 -5.57 -5.59
CA ARG A 31 13.34 -5.90 -6.14
C ARG A 31 12.73 -7.14 -5.48
N GLY A 32 13.50 -8.20 -5.30
CA GLY A 32 13.04 -9.41 -4.61
C GLY A 32 12.63 -9.14 -3.16
N HIS A 33 13.39 -8.32 -2.43
CA HIS A 33 13.01 -7.90 -1.07
C HIS A 33 11.72 -7.06 -1.04
N HIS A 34 11.59 -6.11 -1.96
CA HIS A 34 10.39 -5.29 -2.09
C HIS A 34 9.14 -6.14 -2.39
N ASP A 35 9.26 -7.06 -3.35
CA ASP A 35 8.15 -7.92 -3.75
C ASP A 35 7.73 -8.87 -2.61
N PHE A 36 8.70 -9.39 -1.85
CA PHE A 36 8.41 -10.14 -0.62
C PHE A 36 7.66 -9.30 0.42
N ASN A 37 8.12 -8.08 0.69
CA ASN A 37 7.49 -7.18 1.66
C ASN A 37 6.03 -6.88 1.26
N LYS A 38 5.80 -6.59 -0.02
CA LYS A 38 4.46 -6.37 -0.57
C LYS A 38 3.57 -7.60 -0.39
N MET A 39 4.05 -8.78 -0.79
CA MET A 39 3.32 -10.03 -0.61
C MET A 39 2.99 -10.30 0.86
N PHE A 40 3.93 -10.03 1.77
CA PHE A 40 3.71 -10.17 3.20
C PHE A 40 2.54 -9.30 3.70
N LEU A 41 2.50 -8.02 3.31
CA LEU A 41 1.40 -7.12 3.67
C LEU A 41 0.05 -7.57 3.10
N GLU A 42 0.02 -8.05 1.86
CA GLU A 42 -1.19 -8.60 1.24
C GLU A 42 -1.72 -9.81 2.03
N ARG A 43 -0.83 -10.71 2.48
CA ARG A 43 -1.22 -11.86 3.30
C ARG A 43 -1.66 -11.46 4.70
N LEU A 44 -0.98 -10.50 5.31
CA LEU A 44 -1.37 -9.96 6.60
C LEU A 44 -2.76 -9.30 6.53
N ALA A 45 -3.04 -8.55 5.47
CA ALA A 45 -4.34 -7.96 5.23
C ALA A 45 -5.43 -9.03 5.03
N ALA A 46 -5.14 -10.08 4.28
CA ALA A 46 -6.08 -11.20 4.06
C ALA A 46 -6.38 -12.00 5.34
N ALA A 47 -5.42 -12.07 6.28
CA ALA A 47 -5.61 -12.74 7.56
C ALA A 47 -6.44 -11.93 8.56
N ARG A 48 -6.72 -10.63 8.29
CA ARG A 48 -7.54 -9.81 9.18
C ARG A 48 -8.96 -10.37 9.23
N VAL A 49 -9.45 -10.60 10.44
CA VAL A 49 -10.88 -10.86 10.67
C VAL A 49 -11.60 -9.53 10.42
N VAL A 50 -12.23 -9.42 9.26
CA VAL A 50 -12.97 -8.22 8.89
C VAL A 50 -14.31 -8.26 9.61
N GLU A 51 -14.47 -7.42 10.64
CA GLU A 51 -15.81 -7.06 11.09
C GLU A 51 -16.52 -6.35 9.94
N ALA A 52 -17.77 -6.75 9.66
CA ALA A 52 -18.54 -6.15 8.58
C ALA A 52 -18.63 -4.63 8.79
N THR A 53 -18.25 -3.86 7.78
CA THR A 53 -18.42 -2.40 7.81
C THR A 53 -19.89 -2.08 8.11
N PRO A 54 -20.19 -1.24 9.12
CA PRO A 54 -21.56 -0.84 9.40
C PRO A 54 -22.25 -0.33 8.14
N ARG A 55 -23.46 -0.83 7.88
CA ARG A 55 -24.20 -0.56 6.64
C ARG A 55 -24.39 0.95 6.43
N GLU A 56 -24.66 1.67 7.50
CA GLU A 56 -24.90 3.11 7.53
C GLU A 56 -23.67 3.88 7.05
N LEU A 57 -22.47 3.45 7.47
CA LEU A 57 -21.21 4.04 7.03
C LEU A 57 -20.98 3.77 5.55
N ARG A 58 -21.22 2.53 5.09
CA ARG A 58 -21.10 2.16 3.68
C ARG A 58 -22.04 2.97 2.79
N GLU A 59 -23.30 3.11 3.17
CA GLU A 59 -24.29 3.89 2.44
C GLU A 59 -23.93 5.37 2.37
N ARG A 60 -23.42 5.94 3.48
CA ARG A 60 -22.95 7.33 3.51
C ARG A 60 -21.77 7.55 2.57
N LEU A 61 -20.78 6.65 2.56
CA LEU A 61 -19.62 6.73 1.67
C LEU A 61 -20.02 6.60 0.18
N LEU A 62 -20.98 5.72 -0.14
CA LEU A 62 -21.47 5.57 -1.51
C LEU A 62 -22.19 6.83 -2.00
N ARG A 63 -23.00 7.50 -1.16
CA ARG A 63 -23.63 8.79 -1.51
C ARG A 63 -22.59 9.88 -1.74
N LEU A 64 -21.64 10.05 -0.81
CA LEU A 64 -20.56 11.04 -0.94
C LEU A 64 -19.75 10.84 -2.22
N ARG A 65 -19.45 9.59 -2.59
CA ARG A 65 -18.75 9.28 -3.84
C ARG A 65 -19.56 9.68 -5.08
N ALA A 66 -20.88 9.53 -5.04
CA ALA A 66 -21.77 9.87 -6.17
C ALA A 66 -21.97 11.38 -6.37
N GLU A 67 -21.74 12.19 -5.33
CA GLU A 67 -21.86 13.66 -5.39
C GLU A 67 -20.57 14.34 -5.89
N VAL A 68 -19.45 13.62 -5.91
CA VAL A 68 -18.12 14.14 -6.31
C VAL A 68 -17.76 13.78 -7.76
N VAL A 69 -18.54 12.91 -8.42
CA VAL A 69 -18.43 12.55 -9.85
C VAL A 69 -19.46 13.32 -10.66
#